data_AF-A0A518D3G5-F1
#
_entry.id   AF-A0A518D3G5-F1
#
_cell.length_a   1.000
_cell.length_b   1.000
_cell.length_c   1.000
_cell.angle_alpha   90.00
_cell.angle_beta   90.00
_cell.angle_gamma   90.00
#
_symmetry.space_group_name_H-M   'P 1'
#
loop_
_entity.id
_entity.type
_entity.pdbx_description
1 polymer ?
#
loop_
_entity_poly.entity_id
_entity_poly.type
_entity_poly.pdbx_seq_one_letter_code
_entity_poly.pdbx_strand_id
1 'polypeptide(L)'
;MRALALFATASAPLALGLYALLPTAADARQDQVVTAPLPPGPHPAPLAVNVPELHYWAAQQVYSNLFKQASRWHREDLSTWAWDSGPPLALDEDGWVTELLPNQAASVLIARGPDGLLAAGTYELRWDGSGTFQIQGDPTVVATEPNRMELAIATPSTSGIQLRLTATDPTDPVRNVRLFPPGIDPDDHGLFHPRFLQLLSEFRAIRFMDWQRTNGSEVREWSDRSLPSDAVQTGESGVCLEHMIALCNMLDADAWFCMPHLASDDYVEHFATRVKEQLEPERRVFVEFSNEVWNGGFAQAQYANQQGALLGLSGSAFQNQLRWYSQRAVEVFGVWSGVFSQEPERLVRVLAGQSVNPWTGQVILEHDDAWQQADAYAVAPYFGATLGSPENAAGVLQMSSEEFWKALDDSVDFTLDKVVENVTLSSAKGLPLLAYEAGQHLAGIGAWQNDQALTDLFVGANRSDRMGALYTRFLEGWRNSGAHEMFLWNLADEPSKFGSWGLLERSTQDPDEAPKFRAVRLFSSQNSPWW
;
A
#
# COMPACT_ATOMS: atom_id res chain seq x y z
N MET A 1 -6.29 37.61 37.43
CA MET A 1 -6.22 38.47 38.64
C MET A 1 -7.60 38.44 39.31
N ARG A 2 -7.69 37.80 40.49
CA ARG A 2 -8.84 37.66 41.42
C ARG A 2 -10.05 36.83 40.92
N ALA A 3 -10.72 35.96 41.68
CA ALA A 3 -10.57 35.28 42.99
C ALA A 3 -11.82 34.36 43.10
N LEU A 4 -11.71 33.03 43.27
CA LEU A 4 -11.61 32.23 44.51
C LEU A 4 -12.94 31.86 45.23
N ALA A 5 -12.97 30.61 45.72
CA ALA A 5 -13.79 29.96 46.77
C ALA A 5 -14.90 28.98 46.27
N LEU A 6 -14.69 27.65 46.18
CA LEU A 6 -14.56 26.59 47.22
C LEU A 6 -15.75 26.49 48.22
N PHE A 7 -16.42 25.32 48.26
CA PHE A 7 -16.64 24.52 49.48
C PHE A 7 -17.00 23.07 49.16
N ALA A 8 -16.34 22.15 49.86
CA ALA A 8 -16.50 20.71 49.86
C ALA A 8 -17.61 20.25 50.84
N THR A 9 -18.06 18.98 50.75
CA THR A 9 -17.92 17.94 51.80
C THR A 9 -18.66 16.67 51.42
N ALA A 10 -18.20 15.56 52.00
CA ALA A 10 -18.36 14.19 51.56
C ALA A 10 -19.39 13.37 52.37
N SER A 11 -19.49 12.10 51.98
CA SER A 11 -19.68 10.87 52.78
C SER A 11 -21.06 10.20 52.86
N ALA A 12 -21.02 8.89 52.54
CA ALA A 12 -22.09 7.88 52.58
C ALA A 12 -22.35 7.34 54.01
N PRO A 13 -23.37 6.48 54.19
CA PRO A 13 -23.05 5.10 54.59
C PRO A 13 -23.93 3.97 53.99
N LEU A 14 -23.36 2.76 54.08
CA LEU A 14 -23.87 1.37 53.96
C LEU A 14 -25.23 1.08 54.66
N ALA A 15 -25.92 -0.06 54.56
CA ALA A 15 -26.11 -1.26 53.72
C ALA A 15 -26.95 -2.23 54.58
N LEU A 16 -27.73 -3.17 53.99
CA LEU A 16 -28.37 -4.43 54.50
C LEU A 16 -29.82 -4.53 53.97
N GLY A 17 -30.33 -5.58 53.32
CA GLY A 17 -29.87 -6.95 53.01
C GLY A 17 -31.04 -7.94 53.21
N LEU A 18 -31.35 -8.79 52.22
CA LEU A 18 -31.93 -10.19 52.26
C LEU A 18 -32.41 -10.56 50.82
N TYR A 19 -31.71 -11.36 50.00
CA TYR A 19 -31.65 -12.84 49.88
C TYR A 19 -33.03 -13.54 49.80
N ALA A 20 -33.37 -14.46 48.87
CA ALA A 20 -32.65 -15.33 47.91
C ALA A 20 -33.68 -15.80 46.81
N LEU A 21 -33.36 -16.29 45.61
CA LEU A 21 -32.70 -17.54 45.25
C LEU A 21 -32.37 -17.57 43.74
N LEU A 22 -31.19 -18.11 43.39
CA LEU A 22 -30.71 -18.48 42.04
C LEU A 22 -31.30 -19.84 41.59
N PRO A 23 -31.27 -20.18 40.28
CA PRO A 23 -30.09 -20.79 39.61
C PRO A 23 -29.83 -20.13 38.22
N THR A 24 -28.77 -20.28 37.45
CA THR A 24 -27.46 -20.96 37.42
C THR A 24 -26.68 -20.30 36.26
N ALA A 25 -25.36 -20.45 36.25
CA ALA A 25 -24.42 -19.86 35.31
C ALA A 25 -24.76 -20.01 33.81
N ALA A 26 -24.53 -18.93 33.05
CA ALA A 26 -24.20 -18.89 31.63
C ALA A 26 -23.52 -17.52 31.39
N ASP A 27 -22.24 -17.41 31.69
CA ASP A 27 -21.16 -17.52 30.71
C ASP A 27 -21.10 -16.27 29.82
N ALA A 28 -20.25 -15.33 30.24
CA ALA A 28 -19.82 -14.22 29.43
C ALA A 28 -19.00 -14.81 28.28
N ARG A 29 -19.60 -14.95 27.10
CA ARG A 29 -18.84 -15.27 25.90
C ARG A 29 -17.97 -14.06 25.56
N GLN A 30 -16.75 -14.10 26.07
CA GLN A 30 -15.60 -13.62 25.32
C GLN A 30 -15.65 -14.37 23.99
N ASP A 31 -15.71 -13.65 22.87
CA ASP A 31 -15.55 -14.23 21.55
C ASP A 31 -14.12 -14.76 21.44
N GLN A 32 -13.95 -16.01 21.86
CA GLN A 32 -12.79 -16.81 21.53
C GLN A 32 -12.85 -17.06 20.03
N VAL A 33 -12.03 -16.30 19.30
CA VAL A 33 -11.61 -16.65 17.94
C VAL A 33 -11.08 -18.08 18.00
N VAL A 34 -11.72 -18.97 17.25
CA VAL A 34 -11.26 -20.35 17.07
C VAL A 34 -9.99 -20.27 16.21
N THR A 35 -8.83 -20.13 16.86
CA THR A 35 -7.53 -20.27 16.22
C THR A 35 -7.33 -21.74 15.87
N ALA A 36 -7.30 -22.05 14.57
CA ALA A 36 -6.69 -23.29 14.11
C ALA A 36 -5.23 -23.34 14.59
N PRO A 37 -4.69 -24.49 14.99
CA PRO A 37 -3.33 -24.56 15.49
C PRO A 37 -2.32 -24.41 14.33
N LEU A 38 -1.56 -23.31 14.35
CA LEU A 38 -0.42 -23.09 13.46
C LEU A 38 0.81 -23.90 13.92
N PRO A 39 1.49 -24.66 13.04
CA PRO A 39 2.88 -25.07 13.23
C PRO A 39 3.86 -24.04 12.64
N PRO A 40 5.16 -24.10 12.99
CA PRO A 40 5.98 -22.94 13.36
C PRO A 40 6.88 -22.37 12.24
N GLY A 41 7.29 -21.09 12.41
CA GLY A 41 8.49 -20.49 11.77
C GLY A 41 8.23 -19.70 10.48
N PRO A 42 9.16 -18.80 10.08
CA PRO A 42 8.91 -17.72 9.12
C PRO A 42 8.46 -18.27 7.77
N HIS A 43 7.51 -17.55 7.15
CA HIS A 43 6.89 -17.88 5.88
C HIS A 43 7.91 -18.45 4.85
N PRO A 44 7.68 -19.65 4.26
CA PRO A 44 8.69 -20.36 3.48
C PRO A 44 9.02 -19.70 2.12
N ALA A 45 8.27 -18.67 1.73
CA ALA A 45 8.50 -17.95 0.48
C ALA A 45 9.81 -17.15 0.51
N PRO A 46 10.61 -17.18 -0.57
CA PRO A 46 11.83 -16.37 -0.65
C PRO A 46 11.57 -14.93 -1.16
N LEU A 47 10.40 -14.62 -1.70
CA LEU A 47 10.16 -13.32 -2.30
C LEU A 47 9.18 -12.48 -1.47
N ALA A 48 9.31 -11.17 -1.61
CA ALA A 48 8.45 -10.16 -1.02
C ALA A 48 7.79 -9.32 -2.13
N VAL A 49 6.83 -8.47 -1.77
CA VAL A 49 6.07 -7.68 -2.75
C VAL A 49 5.69 -6.30 -2.18
N ASN A 50 5.54 -5.28 -3.02
CA ASN A 50 4.79 -4.08 -2.61
C ASN A 50 3.31 -4.23 -2.97
N VAL A 51 2.49 -3.51 -2.21
CA VAL A 51 1.06 -3.38 -2.48
C VAL A 51 0.80 -2.01 -3.14
N PRO A 52 0.13 -1.98 -4.31
CA PRO A 52 -0.11 -0.74 -5.05
C PRO A 52 -1.02 0.20 -4.29
N GLU A 53 -0.96 1.48 -4.66
CA GLU A 53 -1.75 2.54 -4.06
C GLU A 53 -3.26 2.19 -4.06
N LEU A 54 -3.94 2.50 -2.96
CA LEU A 54 -5.34 2.15 -2.80
C LEU A 54 -6.25 3.23 -3.40
N HIS A 55 -6.94 2.86 -4.47
CA HIS A 55 -7.96 3.68 -5.12
C HIS A 55 -9.26 2.90 -5.30
N TYR A 56 -10.36 3.62 -5.51
CA TYR A 56 -11.64 3.00 -5.86
C TYR A 56 -11.63 2.27 -7.20
N TRP A 57 -10.67 2.59 -8.06
CA TRP A 57 -10.47 1.97 -9.36
C TRP A 57 -9.24 1.06 -9.37
N ALA A 58 -8.60 0.80 -8.21
CA ALA A 58 -7.42 -0.05 -8.16
C ALA A 58 -7.76 -1.48 -8.65
N ALA A 59 -6.80 -2.09 -9.34
CA ALA A 59 -6.92 -3.44 -9.90
C ALA A 59 -7.07 -4.55 -8.85
N GLN A 60 -6.92 -4.21 -7.57
CA GLN A 60 -7.01 -5.10 -6.43
C GLN A 60 -8.26 -4.80 -5.60
N GLN A 61 -9.03 -5.84 -5.29
CA GLN A 61 -10.07 -5.77 -4.25
C GLN A 61 -9.45 -6.15 -2.90
N VAL A 62 -9.17 -5.15 -2.06
CA VAL A 62 -8.44 -5.34 -0.80
C VAL A 62 -9.36 -5.77 0.35
N TYR A 63 -10.50 -5.10 0.50
CA TYR A 63 -11.39 -5.27 1.66
C TYR A 63 -12.59 -6.15 1.36
N SER A 64 -13.02 -6.94 2.35
CA SER A 64 -14.30 -7.67 2.30
C SER A 64 -15.49 -6.70 2.22
N ASN A 65 -15.40 -5.58 2.91
CA ASN A 65 -16.29 -4.44 2.73
C ASN A 65 -15.72 -3.53 1.63
N LEU A 66 -16.27 -3.59 0.42
CA LEU A 66 -15.83 -2.78 -0.71
C LEU A 66 -15.97 -1.27 -0.47
N PHE A 67 -16.84 -0.84 0.45
CA PHE A 67 -17.00 0.58 0.79
C PHE A 67 -15.71 1.17 1.38
N LYS A 68 -14.89 0.39 2.11
CA LYS A 68 -13.60 0.86 2.64
C LYS A 68 -12.62 1.25 1.53
N GLN A 69 -12.81 0.74 0.32
CA GLN A 69 -12.03 1.10 -0.87
C GLN A 69 -12.76 2.10 -1.78
N ALA A 70 -13.91 2.65 -1.37
CA ALA A 70 -14.62 3.63 -2.18
C ALA A 70 -13.81 4.93 -2.33
N SER A 71 -14.20 5.80 -3.27
CA SER A 71 -13.73 7.17 -3.30
C SER A 71 -14.15 7.90 -2.03
N ARG A 72 -13.54 9.06 -1.73
CA ARG A 72 -14.17 10.02 -0.82
C ARG A 72 -15.58 10.37 -1.32
N TRP A 73 -16.40 10.92 -0.43
CA TRP A 73 -17.65 11.53 -0.84
C TRP A 73 -17.41 12.69 -1.81
N HIS A 74 -18.09 12.65 -2.95
CA HIS A 74 -18.17 13.70 -3.95
C HIS A 74 -19.53 14.39 -3.82
N ARG A 75 -19.53 15.73 -3.83
CA ARG A 75 -20.78 16.49 -3.87
C ARG A 75 -21.45 16.32 -5.23
N GLU A 76 -22.78 16.23 -5.22
CA GLU A 76 -23.60 16.42 -6.40
C GLU A 76 -24.67 17.49 -6.16
N ASP A 77 -24.92 18.29 -7.18
CA ASP A 77 -26.06 19.20 -7.23
C ASP A 77 -27.19 18.58 -8.06
N LEU A 78 -28.29 18.20 -7.42
CA LEU A 78 -29.42 17.51 -8.07
C LEU A 78 -30.22 18.41 -9.02
N SER A 79 -30.01 19.73 -8.99
CA SER A 79 -30.71 20.66 -9.88
C SER A 79 -29.93 20.96 -11.16
N THR A 80 -28.60 21.01 -11.07
CA THR A 80 -27.70 21.33 -12.19
C THR A 80 -26.90 20.14 -12.69
N TRP A 81 -26.86 19.05 -11.93
CA TRP A 81 -25.99 17.89 -12.12
C TRP A 81 -24.50 18.23 -12.06
N ALA A 82 -24.15 19.34 -11.39
CA ALA A 82 -22.77 19.70 -11.15
C ALA A 82 -22.09 18.66 -10.24
N TRP A 83 -20.99 18.08 -10.73
CA TRP A 83 -20.17 17.10 -10.02
C TRP A 83 -19.06 17.79 -9.25
N ASP A 84 -18.91 17.41 -7.98
CA ASP A 84 -17.79 17.71 -7.07
C ASP A 84 -17.30 19.17 -7.08
N SER A 85 -18.26 20.09 -7.15
CA SER A 85 -18.07 21.54 -7.15
C SER A 85 -19.09 22.17 -6.20
N GLY A 86 -18.94 23.44 -5.78
CA GLY A 86 -19.90 24.13 -4.91
C GLY A 86 -19.60 24.03 -3.40
N PRO A 87 -20.56 24.36 -2.51
CA PRO A 87 -20.35 24.29 -1.06
C PRO A 87 -19.97 22.88 -0.60
N PRO A 88 -19.03 22.71 0.35
CA PRO A 88 -18.56 21.39 0.77
C PRO A 88 -19.68 20.55 1.41
N LEU A 89 -19.47 19.24 1.45
CA LEU A 89 -20.29 18.33 2.25
C LEU A 89 -19.97 18.52 3.73
N ALA A 90 -20.98 18.43 4.59
CA ALA A 90 -20.77 18.37 6.03
C ALA A 90 -20.41 16.93 6.42
N LEU A 91 -19.18 16.74 6.91
CA LEU A 91 -18.65 15.45 7.31
C LEU A 91 -18.32 15.45 8.80
N ASP A 92 -18.47 14.31 9.48
CA ASP A 92 -17.91 14.10 10.81
C ASP A 92 -16.40 13.78 10.76
N GLU A 93 -15.80 13.48 11.92
CA GLU A 93 -14.37 13.17 12.04
C GLU A 93 -13.96 11.89 11.31
N ASP A 94 -14.88 10.94 11.13
CA ASP A 94 -14.66 9.69 10.39
C ASP A 94 -14.99 9.85 8.89
N GLY A 95 -15.45 11.03 8.44
CA GLY A 95 -15.77 11.29 7.04
C GLY A 95 -17.17 10.84 6.61
N TRP A 96 -18.11 10.61 7.54
CA TRP A 96 -19.51 10.34 7.22
C TRP A 96 -20.31 11.63 7.01
N VAL A 97 -21.25 11.60 6.05
CA VAL A 97 -22.09 12.75 5.73
C VAL A 97 -23.13 12.97 6.83
N THR A 98 -23.05 14.09 7.53
CA THR A 98 -23.92 14.40 8.67
C THR A 98 -25.18 15.17 8.28
N GLU A 99 -25.11 15.99 7.23
CA GLU A 99 -26.24 16.73 6.68
C GLU A 99 -26.09 16.97 5.17
N LEU A 100 -27.22 17.18 4.49
CA LEU A 100 -27.27 17.56 3.08
C LEU A 100 -28.10 18.85 2.94
N LEU A 101 -27.53 19.83 2.24
CA LEU A 101 -28.23 21.06 1.86
C LEU A 101 -29.34 20.78 0.83
N PRO A 102 -30.31 21.69 0.62
CA PRO A 102 -31.30 21.55 -0.44
C PRO A 102 -30.64 21.31 -1.82
N ASN A 103 -31.13 20.30 -2.54
CA ASN A 103 -30.59 19.83 -3.82
C ASN A 103 -29.15 19.27 -3.75
N GLN A 104 -28.58 19.04 -2.57
CA GLN A 104 -27.28 18.40 -2.43
C GLN A 104 -27.45 16.89 -2.28
N ALA A 105 -26.60 16.13 -2.95
CA ALA A 105 -26.38 14.72 -2.69
C ALA A 105 -24.88 14.47 -2.49
N ALA A 106 -24.56 13.32 -1.90
CA ALA A 106 -23.19 12.86 -1.73
C ALA A 106 -23.03 11.50 -2.42
N SER A 107 -22.03 11.36 -3.28
CA SER A 107 -21.75 10.12 -3.99
C SER A 107 -20.38 9.56 -3.69
N VAL A 108 -20.28 8.26 -3.56
CA VAL A 108 -19.01 7.54 -3.67
C VAL A 108 -18.97 6.69 -4.94
N LEU A 109 -17.78 6.50 -5.47
CA LEU A 109 -17.48 5.60 -6.58
C LEU A 109 -16.79 4.34 -6.03
N ILE A 110 -17.16 3.17 -6.54
CA ILE A 110 -16.58 1.88 -6.17
C ILE A 110 -16.34 1.10 -7.45
N ALA A 111 -15.11 0.62 -7.66
CA ALA A 111 -14.70 -0.23 -8.78
C ALA A 111 -15.11 0.31 -10.17
N ARG A 112 -14.94 1.62 -10.39
CA ARG A 112 -15.36 2.31 -11.63
C ARG A 112 -14.16 2.73 -12.46
N GLY A 113 -14.19 2.44 -13.77
CA GLY A 113 -13.16 2.83 -14.75
C GLY A 113 -12.55 1.61 -15.45
N PRO A 114 -11.70 0.84 -14.75
CA PRO A 114 -11.19 -0.45 -15.25
C PRO A 114 -12.25 -1.54 -15.40
N ASP A 115 -11.97 -2.51 -16.28
CA ASP A 115 -12.85 -3.67 -16.50
C ASP A 115 -12.42 -4.87 -15.62
N GLY A 116 -13.36 -5.74 -15.29
CA GLY A 116 -13.10 -6.95 -14.50
C GLY A 116 -12.81 -6.72 -13.01
N LEU A 117 -13.10 -5.52 -12.48
CA LEU A 117 -12.95 -5.22 -11.05
C LEU A 117 -14.07 -5.78 -10.18
N LEU A 118 -15.24 -6.11 -10.75
CA LEU A 118 -16.39 -6.62 -10.02
C LEU A 118 -16.78 -8.00 -10.54
N ALA A 119 -17.26 -8.86 -9.64
CA ALA A 119 -17.86 -10.14 -10.00
C ALA A 119 -19.35 -9.97 -10.30
N ALA A 120 -19.88 -10.77 -11.24
CA ALA A 120 -21.33 -10.90 -11.37
C ALA A 120 -21.91 -11.60 -10.13
N GLY A 121 -23.11 -11.23 -9.72
CA GLY A 121 -23.79 -11.82 -8.58
C GLY A 121 -24.59 -10.83 -7.74
N THR A 122 -24.94 -11.27 -6.54
CA THR A 122 -25.72 -10.50 -5.57
C THR A 122 -24.79 -9.87 -4.54
N TYR A 123 -24.90 -8.56 -4.38
CA TYR A 123 -24.19 -7.74 -3.42
C TYR A 123 -25.16 -7.29 -2.33
N GLU A 124 -24.65 -7.08 -1.12
CA GLU A 124 -25.44 -6.60 0.00
C GLU A 124 -24.88 -5.28 0.53
N LEU A 125 -25.71 -4.23 0.47
CA LEU A 125 -25.43 -2.93 1.06
C LEU A 125 -26.11 -2.84 2.43
N ARG A 126 -25.37 -2.48 3.48
CA ARG A 126 -25.86 -2.19 4.83
C ARG A 126 -25.36 -0.82 5.29
N TRP A 127 -26.11 -0.13 6.14
CA TRP A 127 -25.66 1.11 6.79
C TRP A 127 -26.38 1.33 8.11
N ASP A 128 -25.77 2.07 9.03
CA ASP A 128 -26.42 2.51 10.26
C ASP A 128 -26.97 3.94 10.07
N GLY A 129 -27.98 4.31 10.85
CA GLY A 129 -28.62 5.64 10.79
C GLY A 129 -29.74 5.78 9.77
N SER A 130 -30.38 6.94 9.73
CA SER A 130 -31.54 7.21 8.87
C SER A 130 -31.12 7.97 7.62
N GLY A 131 -31.39 7.40 6.45
CA GLY A 131 -31.08 8.02 5.16
C GLY A 131 -31.55 7.21 3.96
N THR A 132 -31.28 7.72 2.76
CA THR A 132 -31.72 7.11 1.50
C THR A 132 -30.60 7.10 0.48
N PHE A 133 -30.34 5.93 -0.08
CA PHE A 133 -29.40 5.73 -1.18
C PHE A 133 -30.13 5.56 -2.52
N GLN A 134 -29.52 6.10 -3.57
CA GLN A 134 -29.78 5.75 -4.96
C GLN A 134 -28.55 5.01 -5.51
N ILE A 135 -28.80 3.96 -6.29
CA ILE A 135 -27.77 3.10 -6.86
C ILE A 135 -27.68 3.36 -8.36
N GLN A 136 -26.46 3.52 -8.86
CA GLN A 136 -26.17 3.73 -10.29
C GLN A 136 -24.97 2.90 -10.72
N GLY A 137 -24.79 2.77 -12.04
CA GLY A 137 -23.74 1.95 -12.64
C GLY A 137 -24.27 0.56 -13.01
N ASP A 138 -23.47 -0.46 -12.75
CA ASP A 138 -23.76 -1.86 -13.06
C ASP A 138 -24.90 -2.48 -12.23
N PRO A 139 -25.11 -2.16 -10.93
CA PRO A 139 -26.10 -2.87 -10.13
C PRO A 139 -27.53 -2.42 -10.40
N THR A 140 -28.44 -3.39 -10.29
CA THR A 140 -29.89 -3.16 -10.17
C THR A 140 -30.34 -3.47 -8.75
N VAL A 141 -31.26 -2.66 -8.19
CA VAL A 141 -31.81 -2.91 -6.85
C VAL A 141 -32.83 -4.04 -6.94
N VAL A 142 -32.58 -5.14 -6.22
CA VAL A 142 -33.46 -6.31 -6.13
C VAL A 142 -34.45 -6.16 -4.99
N ALA A 143 -33.95 -5.75 -3.81
CA ALA A 143 -34.76 -5.56 -2.62
C ALA A 143 -34.25 -4.37 -1.80
N THR A 144 -35.17 -3.74 -1.07
CA THR A 144 -34.85 -2.67 -0.11
C THR A 144 -35.60 -2.94 1.18
N GLU A 145 -34.84 -3.00 2.26
CA GLU A 145 -35.30 -3.17 3.63
C GLU A 145 -34.77 -1.99 4.46
N PRO A 146 -35.26 -1.76 5.69
CA PRO A 146 -34.65 -0.78 6.58
C PRO A 146 -33.14 -1.05 6.70
N ASN A 147 -32.32 -0.06 6.37
CA ASN A 147 -30.86 -0.11 6.52
C ASN A 147 -30.13 -1.18 5.70
N ARG A 148 -30.81 -1.78 4.71
CA ARG A 148 -30.27 -2.87 3.88
C ARG A 148 -30.81 -2.82 2.45
N MET A 149 -29.94 -3.03 1.46
CA MET A 149 -30.35 -3.23 0.06
C MET A 149 -29.63 -4.45 -0.53
N GLU A 150 -30.37 -5.21 -1.33
CA GLU A 150 -29.83 -6.29 -2.16
C GLU A 150 -29.66 -5.77 -3.59
N LEU A 151 -28.46 -5.89 -4.14
CA LEU A 151 -28.10 -5.38 -5.46
C LEU A 151 -27.64 -6.53 -6.36
N ALA A 152 -28.17 -6.64 -7.58
CA ALA A 152 -27.74 -7.63 -8.55
C ALA A 152 -26.92 -6.99 -9.67
N ILE A 153 -25.72 -7.52 -9.90
CA ILE A 153 -24.89 -7.24 -11.07
C ILE A 153 -24.93 -8.47 -11.99
N ALA A 154 -25.59 -8.34 -13.14
CA ALA A 154 -25.62 -9.40 -14.14
C ALA A 154 -24.37 -9.39 -15.04
N THR A 155 -23.96 -8.20 -15.48
CA THR A 155 -22.80 -7.98 -16.34
C THR A 155 -21.97 -6.83 -15.76
N PRO A 156 -20.88 -7.13 -15.04
CA PRO A 156 -19.92 -6.11 -14.62
C PRO A 156 -19.36 -5.35 -15.83
N SER A 157 -19.07 -4.06 -15.64
CA SER A 157 -18.46 -3.22 -16.67
C SER A 157 -17.56 -2.15 -16.05
N THR A 158 -16.98 -1.32 -16.90
CA THR A 158 -16.23 -0.12 -16.49
C THR A 158 -17.10 0.93 -15.76
N SER A 159 -18.43 0.76 -15.74
CA SER A 159 -19.33 1.68 -15.03
C SER A 159 -19.25 1.53 -13.52
N GLY A 160 -18.83 0.36 -13.01
CA GLY A 160 -18.68 0.09 -11.58
C GLY A 160 -19.97 0.35 -10.79
N ILE A 161 -19.81 0.81 -9.56
CA ILE A 161 -20.92 1.16 -8.66
C ILE A 161 -20.80 2.63 -8.25
N GLN A 162 -21.90 3.36 -8.31
CA GLN A 162 -22.03 4.66 -7.66
C GLN A 162 -23.15 4.59 -6.61
N LEU A 163 -22.79 4.85 -5.36
CA LEU A 163 -23.74 4.97 -4.25
C LEU A 163 -23.98 6.46 -3.99
N ARG A 164 -25.21 6.92 -4.24
CA ARG A 164 -25.60 8.32 -4.02
C ARG A 164 -26.51 8.43 -2.80
N LEU A 165 -26.03 9.06 -1.74
CA LEU A 165 -26.83 9.46 -0.59
C LEU A 165 -27.65 10.72 -0.94
N THR A 166 -28.97 10.62 -0.93
CA THR A 166 -29.89 11.72 -1.27
C THR A 166 -30.64 12.29 -0.08
N ALA A 167 -30.60 11.61 1.06
CA ALA A 167 -31.16 12.09 2.31
C ALA A 167 -30.41 11.45 3.50
N THR A 168 -30.20 12.21 4.56
CA THR A 168 -29.74 11.72 5.86
C THR A 168 -30.36 12.56 6.98
N ASP A 169 -30.70 11.95 8.11
CA ASP A 169 -31.23 12.64 9.28
C ASP A 169 -30.06 13.21 10.12
N PRO A 170 -29.95 14.54 10.31
CA PRO A 170 -28.87 15.12 11.11
C PRO A 170 -28.86 14.69 12.58
N THR A 171 -29.96 14.12 13.09
CA THR A 171 -30.04 13.59 14.47
C THR A 171 -29.67 12.11 14.57
N ASP A 172 -29.62 11.40 13.43
CA ASP A 172 -29.16 10.01 13.31
C ASP A 172 -28.55 9.80 11.90
N PRO A 173 -27.37 10.39 11.63
CA PRO A 173 -26.80 10.43 10.30
C PRO A 173 -26.37 9.04 9.82
N VAL A 174 -26.35 8.87 8.50
CA VAL A 174 -25.88 7.65 7.85
C VAL A 174 -24.40 7.47 8.12
N ARG A 175 -24.05 6.30 8.65
CA ARG A 175 -22.67 5.91 8.99
C ARG A 175 -22.47 4.41 8.83
N ASN A 176 -21.23 3.94 8.95
CA ASN A 176 -20.89 2.52 8.90
C ASN A 176 -21.48 1.81 7.65
N VAL A 177 -21.37 2.47 6.50
CA VAL A 177 -21.82 1.94 5.22
C VAL A 177 -20.91 0.78 4.82
N ARG A 178 -21.52 -0.35 4.48
CA ARG A 178 -20.85 -1.59 4.14
C ARG A 178 -21.43 -2.17 2.87
N LEU A 179 -20.58 -2.51 1.89
CA LEU A 179 -20.97 -3.16 0.65
C LEU A 179 -20.21 -4.47 0.51
N PHE A 180 -20.94 -5.59 0.61
CA PHE A 180 -20.37 -6.93 0.55
C PHE A 180 -20.54 -7.52 -0.85
N PRO A 181 -19.46 -8.01 -1.49
CA PRO A 181 -19.53 -8.68 -2.78
C PRO A 181 -20.04 -10.12 -2.66
N PRO A 182 -20.40 -10.76 -3.78
CA PRO A 182 -20.81 -12.15 -3.80
C PRO A 182 -19.77 -13.06 -3.13
N GLY A 183 -20.22 -13.94 -2.24
CA GLY A 183 -19.36 -14.89 -1.54
C GLY A 183 -18.75 -14.38 -0.23
N ILE A 184 -19.00 -13.13 0.14
CA ILE A 184 -18.66 -12.58 1.47
C ILE A 184 -19.91 -12.57 2.34
N ASP A 185 -19.85 -13.20 3.51
CA ASP A 185 -20.93 -13.20 4.48
C ASP A 185 -20.98 -11.85 5.23
N PRO A 186 -22.06 -11.06 5.12
CA PRO A 186 -22.20 -9.79 5.81
C PRO A 186 -22.15 -9.88 7.34
N ASP A 187 -22.47 -11.05 7.91
CA ASP A 187 -22.54 -11.31 9.35
C ASP A 187 -21.28 -12.00 9.91
N ASP A 188 -20.44 -12.60 9.04
CA ASP A 188 -19.19 -13.29 9.40
C ASP A 188 -18.10 -13.07 8.34
N HIS A 189 -17.45 -11.91 8.38
CA HIS A 189 -16.37 -11.54 7.45
C HIS A 189 -15.13 -11.01 8.18
N GLY A 190 -13.96 -11.29 7.60
CA GLY A 190 -12.71 -10.63 7.97
C GLY A 190 -12.55 -9.26 7.31
N LEU A 191 -11.54 -8.50 7.76
CA LEU A 191 -11.21 -7.18 7.22
C LEU A 191 -10.88 -7.24 5.71
N PHE A 192 -9.99 -8.16 5.33
CA PHE A 192 -9.49 -8.30 3.97
C PHE A 192 -10.25 -9.35 3.17
N HIS A 193 -10.38 -9.10 1.87
CA HIS A 193 -11.01 -10.01 0.94
C HIS A 193 -10.20 -11.32 0.88
N PRO A 194 -10.81 -12.52 0.99
CA PRO A 194 -10.08 -13.79 1.05
C PRO A 194 -9.16 -14.05 -0.15
N ARG A 195 -9.59 -13.62 -1.35
CA ARG A 195 -8.75 -13.71 -2.56
C ARG A 195 -7.48 -12.86 -2.46
N PHE A 196 -7.55 -11.68 -1.85
CA PHE A 196 -6.40 -10.81 -1.66
C PHE A 196 -5.38 -11.46 -0.71
N LEU A 197 -5.86 -12.00 0.41
CA LEU A 197 -5.02 -12.78 1.33
C LEU A 197 -4.37 -13.98 0.66
N GLN A 198 -5.14 -14.74 -0.14
CA GLN A 198 -4.62 -15.90 -0.88
C GLN A 198 -3.50 -15.53 -1.86
N LEU A 199 -3.61 -14.39 -2.55
CA LEU A 199 -2.58 -13.95 -3.48
C LEU A 199 -1.32 -13.48 -2.74
N LEU A 200 -1.48 -12.83 -1.60
CA LEU A 200 -0.37 -12.35 -0.79
C LEU A 200 0.33 -13.45 0.02
N SER A 201 -0.33 -14.56 0.33
CA SER A 201 0.29 -15.71 1.01
C SER A 201 1.37 -16.42 0.17
N GLU A 202 1.66 -15.94 -1.04
CA GLU A 202 2.81 -16.39 -1.84
C GLU A 202 4.11 -15.63 -1.47
N PHE A 203 4.03 -14.60 -0.60
CA PHE A 203 5.13 -13.71 -0.25
C PHE A 203 5.41 -13.70 1.25
N ARG A 204 6.69 -13.58 1.63
CA ARG A 204 7.11 -13.57 3.05
C ARG A 204 7.02 -12.19 3.72
N ALA A 205 6.97 -11.13 2.94
CA ALA A 205 7.04 -9.77 3.44
C ALA A 205 6.30 -8.82 2.48
N ILE A 206 5.77 -7.73 3.06
CA ILE A 206 4.98 -6.73 2.35
C ILE A 206 5.58 -5.35 2.57
N ARG A 207 5.83 -4.62 1.50
CA ARG A 207 6.22 -3.19 1.55
C ARG A 207 5.02 -2.31 1.26
N PHE A 208 4.79 -1.35 2.14
CA PHE A 208 3.58 -0.51 2.15
C PHE A 208 3.76 0.88 1.56
N MET A 209 4.87 1.16 0.86
CA MET A 209 5.22 2.51 0.37
C MET A 209 4.04 3.24 -0.31
N ASP A 210 3.34 2.53 -1.20
CA ASP A 210 2.20 3.02 -1.97
C ASP A 210 0.90 3.08 -1.13
N TRP A 211 0.64 2.11 -0.26
CA TRP A 211 -0.46 2.19 0.72
C TRP A 211 -0.28 3.36 1.69
N GLN A 212 0.96 3.68 2.05
CA GLN A 212 1.30 4.85 2.89
C GLN A 212 1.29 6.17 2.10
N ARG A 213 1.11 6.13 0.77
CA ARG A 213 1.23 7.29 -0.14
C ARG A 213 2.51 8.10 0.13
N THR A 214 3.64 7.40 0.27
CA THR A 214 4.90 7.98 0.76
C THR A 214 5.45 9.08 -0.16
N ASN A 215 5.35 8.88 -1.47
CA ASN A 215 5.84 9.84 -2.46
C ASN A 215 5.03 11.13 -2.40
N GLY A 216 5.70 12.26 -2.14
CA GLY A 216 5.02 13.56 -2.02
C GLY A 216 4.08 13.70 -0.82
N SER A 217 4.13 12.78 0.15
CA SER A 217 3.26 12.81 1.34
C SER A 217 3.38 14.12 2.12
N GLU A 218 2.24 14.71 2.49
CA GLU A 218 2.16 15.89 3.35
C GLU A 218 2.03 15.55 4.84
N VAL A 219 1.89 14.26 5.19
CA VAL A 219 1.78 13.78 6.57
C VAL A 219 3.01 14.21 7.37
N ARG A 220 2.77 14.92 8.48
CA ARG A 220 3.83 15.45 9.36
C ARG A 220 3.68 14.98 10.79
N GLU A 221 2.50 15.17 11.36
CA GLU A 221 2.22 14.90 12.78
C GLU A 221 1.36 13.64 12.95
N TRP A 222 1.40 13.02 14.13
CA TRP A 222 0.66 11.78 14.41
C TRP A 222 -0.85 11.88 14.12
N SER A 223 -1.43 13.08 14.25
CA SER A 223 -2.83 13.36 13.94
C SER A 223 -3.18 13.40 12.45
N ASP A 224 -2.19 13.49 11.56
CA ASP A 224 -2.42 13.63 10.11
C ASP A 224 -2.71 12.27 9.43
N ARG A 225 -2.51 11.16 10.14
CA ARG A 225 -2.68 9.80 9.61
C ARG A 225 -4.15 9.43 9.43
N SER A 226 -4.40 8.50 8.53
CA SER A 226 -5.70 7.81 8.45
C SER A 226 -5.93 6.92 9.68
N LEU A 227 -7.20 6.80 10.09
CA LEU A 227 -7.67 5.97 11.19
C LEU A 227 -8.48 4.76 10.67
N PRO A 228 -8.59 3.68 11.47
CA PRO A 228 -9.47 2.56 11.12
C PRO A 228 -10.94 2.96 11.00
N SER A 229 -11.35 3.98 11.76
CA SER A 229 -12.72 4.48 11.81
C SER A 229 -13.11 5.28 10.56
N ASP A 230 -12.13 5.85 9.84
CA ASP A 230 -12.36 6.58 8.59
C ASP A 230 -13.25 5.79 7.63
N ALA A 231 -14.24 6.45 7.07
CA ALA A 231 -15.26 5.87 6.19
C ALA A 231 -14.63 5.11 5.02
N VAL A 232 -13.52 5.61 4.49
CA VAL A 232 -12.73 5.03 3.40
C VAL A 232 -11.24 5.03 3.74
N GLN A 233 -10.47 4.19 3.08
CA GLN A 233 -9.01 4.06 3.26
C GLN A 233 -8.23 4.54 2.02
N THR A 234 -8.89 5.24 1.10
CA THR A 234 -8.34 5.80 -0.15
C THR A 234 -7.96 7.27 -0.02
N GLY A 235 -7.92 7.80 1.21
CA GLY A 235 -7.62 9.20 1.49
C GLY A 235 -6.16 9.57 1.19
N GLU A 236 -5.88 10.88 1.20
CA GLU A 236 -4.56 11.43 0.84
C GLU A 236 -3.43 11.02 1.81
N SER A 237 -3.77 10.63 3.04
CA SER A 237 -2.83 10.12 4.04
C SER A 237 -2.56 8.61 3.94
N GLY A 238 -3.18 7.93 2.98
CA GLY A 238 -3.00 6.50 2.71
C GLY A 238 -3.90 5.60 3.56
N VAL A 239 -3.61 4.30 3.55
CA VAL A 239 -4.26 3.30 4.40
C VAL A 239 -3.78 3.45 5.84
N CYS A 240 -4.66 3.24 6.83
CA CYS A 240 -4.24 3.34 8.23
C CYS A 240 -3.22 2.25 8.62
N LEU A 241 -2.34 2.59 9.56
CA LEU A 241 -1.29 1.70 10.07
C LEU A 241 -1.86 0.40 10.62
N GLU A 242 -2.97 0.45 11.33
CA GLU A 242 -3.59 -0.71 11.96
C GLU A 242 -4.02 -1.75 10.92
N HIS A 243 -4.49 -1.33 9.74
CA HIS A 243 -4.81 -2.26 8.66
C HIS A 243 -3.52 -2.88 8.06
N MET A 244 -2.44 -2.11 7.92
CA MET A 244 -1.15 -2.65 7.45
C MET A 244 -0.62 -3.73 8.41
N ILE A 245 -0.67 -3.46 9.72
CA ILE A 245 -0.28 -4.42 10.77
C ILE A 245 -1.18 -5.66 10.74
N ALA A 246 -2.51 -5.46 10.66
CA ALA A 246 -3.46 -6.57 10.59
C ALA A 246 -3.21 -7.48 9.38
N LEU A 247 -2.85 -6.91 8.23
CA LEU A 247 -2.53 -7.68 7.03
C LEU A 247 -1.31 -8.57 7.26
N CYS A 248 -0.24 -8.01 7.84
CA CYS A 248 0.98 -8.75 8.16
C CYS A 248 0.72 -9.89 9.15
N ASN A 249 0.00 -9.63 10.24
CA ASN A 249 -0.33 -10.68 11.23
C ASN A 249 -1.21 -11.78 10.61
N MET A 250 -2.19 -11.42 9.78
CA MET A 250 -3.06 -12.42 9.11
C MET A 250 -2.30 -13.33 8.12
N LEU A 251 -1.15 -12.89 7.61
CA LEU A 251 -0.36 -13.59 6.61
C LEU A 251 0.95 -14.16 7.16
N ASP A 252 1.21 -13.99 8.45
CA ASP A 252 2.52 -14.28 9.03
C ASP A 252 3.65 -13.58 8.23
N ALA A 253 3.46 -12.33 7.80
CA ALA A 253 4.40 -11.61 6.91
C ALA A 253 5.23 -10.55 7.66
N ASP A 254 6.51 -10.41 7.28
CA ASP A 254 7.34 -9.27 7.70
C ASP A 254 6.81 -7.97 7.07
N ALA A 255 7.03 -6.82 7.72
CA ALA A 255 6.49 -5.52 7.27
C ALA A 255 7.61 -4.55 6.88
N TRP A 256 7.50 -3.87 5.73
CA TRP A 256 8.37 -2.75 5.37
C TRP A 256 7.59 -1.45 5.30
N PHE A 257 7.93 -0.52 6.18
CA PHE A 257 7.34 0.81 6.27
C PHE A 257 8.30 1.90 5.80
N CYS A 258 7.76 2.86 5.07
CA CYS A 258 8.46 4.07 4.63
C CYS A 258 7.93 5.27 5.42
N MET A 259 8.81 6.00 6.12
CA MET A 259 8.40 7.18 6.89
C MET A 259 8.24 8.40 5.97
N PRO A 260 7.15 9.20 6.05
CA PRO A 260 7.00 10.40 5.24
C PRO A 260 8.18 11.35 5.39
N HIS A 261 8.61 12.00 4.30
CA HIS A 261 9.77 12.89 4.32
C HIS A 261 9.60 14.14 5.19
N LEU A 262 8.35 14.52 5.49
CA LEU A 262 8.00 15.63 6.36
C LEU A 262 7.67 15.20 7.80
N ALA A 263 7.68 13.90 8.11
CA ALA A 263 7.28 13.39 9.42
C ALA A 263 8.17 13.96 10.55
N SER A 264 7.52 14.42 11.62
CA SER A 264 8.18 14.79 12.87
C SER A 264 8.72 13.56 13.58
N ASP A 265 9.68 13.74 14.48
CA ASP A 265 10.18 12.64 15.31
C ASP A 265 9.06 12.05 16.20
N ASP A 266 8.10 12.87 16.61
CA ASP A 266 6.91 12.45 17.38
C ASP A 266 6.02 11.49 16.56
N TYR A 267 5.78 11.79 15.28
CA TYR A 267 5.09 10.86 14.39
C TYR A 267 5.84 9.53 14.29
N VAL A 268 7.16 9.58 14.06
CA VAL A 268 7.99 8.38 13.90
C VAL A 268 8.00 7.53 15.17
N GLU A 269 8.08 8.15 16.36
CA GLU A 269 8.06 7.46 17.65
C GLU A 269 6.71 6.77 17.91
N HIS A 270 5.59 7.46 17.67
CA HIS A 270 4.26 6.87 17.84
C HIS A 270 3.98 5.75 16.83
N PHE A 271 4.44 5.90 15.58
CA PHE A 271 4.34 4.87 14.55
C PHE A 271 5.12 3.62 14.98
N ALA A 272 6.39 3.78 15.35
CA ALA A 272 7.23 2.68 15.80
C ALA A 272 6.65 1.99 17.04
N THR A 273 6.12 2.76 17.99
CA THR A 273 5.51 2.25 19.22
C THR A 273 4.30 1.38 18.89
N ARG A 274 3.39 1.85 18.04
CA ARG A 274 2.22 1.08 17.64
C ARG A 274 2.58 -0.20 16.89
N VAL A 275 3.58 -0.15 16.00
CA VAL A 275 4.08 -1.35 15.31
C VAL A 275 4.63 -2.35 16.31
N LYS A 276 5.47 -1.93 17.25
CA LYS A 276 6.03 -2.81 18.28
C LYS A 276 4.95 -3.49 19.12
N GLU A 277 3.91 -2.74 19.49
CA GLU A 277 2.81 -3.21 20.34
C GLU A 277 1.85 -4.19 19.64
N GLN A 278 1.64 -4.04 18.32
CA GLN A 278 0.55 -4.74 17.62
C GLN A 278 1.02 -5.72 16.54
N LEU A 279 2.19 -5.53 15.96
CA LEU A 279 2.77 -6.51 15.04
C LEU A 279 3.28 -7.70 15.85
N GLU A 280 2.99 -8.90 15.38
CA GLU A 280 3.40 -10.14 16.04
C GLU A 280 4.92 -10.16 16.34
N PRO A 281 5.34 -10.63 17.53
CA PRO A 281 6.71 -10.54 18.00
C PRO A 281 7.70 -11.33 17.15
N GLU A 282 7.23 -12.36 16.43
CA GLU A 282 8.04 -13.15 15.50
C GLU A 282 8.23 -12.48 14.14
N ARG A 283 7.60 -11.33 13.86
CA ARG A 283 7.74 -10.60 12.59
C ARG A 283 8.82 -9.54 12.68
N ARG A 284 9.56 -9.38 11.59
CA ARG A 284 10.53 -8.30 11.40
C ARG A 284 9.89 -7.08 10.77
N VAL A 285 10.49 -5.93 11.07
CA VAL A 285 10.09 -4.62 10.58
C VAL A 285 11.26 -3.99 9.86
N PHE A 286 11.10 -3.73 8.57
CA PHE A 286 12.00 -2.93 7.77
C PHE A 286 11.56 -1.47 7.85
N VAL A 287 12.48 -0.59 8.21
CA VAL A 287 12.24 0.86 8.24
C VAL A 287 13.12 1.55 7.22
N GLU A 288 12.48 2.35 6.37
CA GLU A 288 13.11 3.23 5.40
C GLU A 288 12.63 4.66 5.64
N PHE A 289 13.54 5.65 5.55
CA PHE A 289 13.13 7.04 5.52
C PHE A 289 12.70 7.43 4.10
N SER A 290 11.43 7.77 3.91
CA SER A 290 10.83 8.13 2.62
C SER A 290 11.01 7.05 1.53
N ASN A 291 11.03 7.47 0.27
CA ASN A 291 11.20 6.61 -0.90
C ASN A 291 11.98 7.36 -1.98
N GLU A 292 12.95 6.69 -2.61
CA GLU A 292 13.74 7.20 -3.74
C GLU A 292 14.17 8.66 -3.59
N VAL A 293 14.71 9.06 -2.44
CA VAL A 293 15.11 10.46 -2.22
C VAL A 293 16.23 10.89 -3.18
N TRP A 294 16.88 9.96 -3.88
CA TRP A 294 17.80 10.21 -5.00
C TRP A 294 17.09 10.65 -6.30
N ASN A 295 15.80 10.42 -6.46
CA ASN A 295 15.05 10.68 -7.69
C ASN A 295 14.48 12.11 -7.69
N GLY A 296 15.11 12.99 -8.47
CA GLY A 296 14.74 14.41 -8.57
C GLY A 296 13.33 14.70 -9.11
N GLY A 297 12.62 13.68 -9.61
CA GLY A 297 11.21 13.77 -9.99
C GLY A 297 10.25 13.91 -8.81
N PHE A 298 10.67 13.56 -7.59
CA PHE A 298 9.79 13.59 -6.42
C PHE A 298 10.01 14.79 -5.50
N ALA A 299 8.94 15.20 -4.80
CA ALA A 299 8.97 16.32 -3.87
C ALA A 299 9.95 16.09 -2.71
N GLN A 300 10.06 14.87 -2.20
CA GLN A 300 11.00 14.54 -1.12
C GLN A 300 12.47 14.76 -1.52
N ALA A 301 12.84 14.53 -2.78
CA ALA A 301 14.19 14.77 -3.28
C ALA A 301 14.49 16.28 -3.33
N GLN A 302 13.52 17.08 -3.77
CA GLN A 302 13.64 18.54 -3.78
C GLN A 302 13.75 19.11 -2.37
N TYR A 303 12.94 18.60 -1.44
CA TYR A 303 13.02 18.96 -0.01
C TYR A 303 14.41 18.63 0.57
N ALA A 304 14.89 17.40 0.34
CA ALA A 304 16.21 16.96 0.79
C ALA A 304 17.36 17.83 0.26
N ASN A 305 17.32 18.20 -1.02
CA ASN A 305 18.28 19.13 -1.59
C ASN A 305 18.25 20.49 -0.87
N GLN A 306 17.06 21.06 -0.64
CA GLN A 306 16.91 22.34 0.05
C GLN A 306 17.47 22.28 1.47
N GLN A 307 17.16 21.24 2.23
CA GLN A 307 17.69 21.06 3.58
C GLN A 307 19.21 20.87 3.58
N GLY A 308 19.74 20.03 2.68
CA GLY A 308 21.18 19.85 2.53
C GLY A 308 21.91 21.13 2.14
N ALA A 309 21.29 21.99 1.32
CA ALA A 309 21.84 23.30 0.97
C ALA A 309 21.84 24.27 2.16
N LEU A 310 20.78 24.29 2.97
CA LEU A 310 20.71 25.10 4.20
C LEU A 310 21.78 24.70 5.22
N LEU A 311 22.07 23.41 5.31
CA LEU A 311 23.12 22.86 6.19
C LEU A 311 24.53 22.94 5.58
N GLY A 312 24.66 23.34 4.31
CA GLY A 312 25.94 23.42 3.61
C GLY A 312 26.62 22.06 3.42
N LEU A 313 25.85 20.98 3.24
CA LEU A 313 26.39 19.61 3.17
C LEU A 313 27.29 19.37 1.95
N SER A 314 27.09 20.08 0.85
CA SER A 314 27.89 20.00 -0.38
C SER A 314 27.72 21.26 -1.25
N GLY A 315 28.64 21.45 -2.20
CA GLY A 315 28.52 22.44 -3.27
C GLY A 315 27.67 21.98 -4.46
N SER A 316 27.22 20.71 -4.48
CA SER A 316 26.36 20.15 -5.55
C SER A 316 24.96 19.88 -5.01
N ALA A 317 23.94 20.34 -5.72
CA ALA A 317 22.53 20.11 -5.39
C ALA A 317 22.20 18.61 -5.21
N PHE A 318 22.72 17.77 -6.11
CA PHE A 318 22.45 16.33 -6.01
C PHE A 318 23.16 15.68 -4.82
N GLN A 319 24.37 16.12 -4.48
CA GLN A 319 25.04 15.64 -3.27
C GLN A 319 24.36 16.15 -1.99
N ASN A 320 23.84 17.38 -1.97
CA ASN A 320 23.07 17.90 -0.83
C ASN A 320 21.89 16.99 -0.50
N GLN A 321 21.13 16.62 -1.53
CA GLN A 321 20.01 15.69 -1.44
C GLN A 321 20.40 14.34 -0.83
N LEU A 322 21.44 13.70 -1.38
CA LEU A 322 21.90 12.38 -0.92
C LEU A 322 22.46 12.41 0.51
N ARG A 323 23.24 13.44 0.85
CA ARG A 323 23.82 13.60 2.19
C ARG A 323 22.77 13.92 3.24
N TRP A 324 21.81 14.78 2.91
CA TRP A 324 20.71 15.08 3.82
C TRP A 324 19.83 13.86 4.06
N TYR A 325 19.52 13.09 3.01
CA TYR A 325 18.84 11.81 3.13
C TYR A 325 19.56 10.89 4.12
N SER A 326 20.88 10.74 3.96
CA SER A 326 21.70 9.90 4.82
C SER A 326 21.59 10.32 6.30
N GLN A 327 21.73 11.61 6.60
CA GLN A 327 21.59 12.14 7.96
C GLN A 327 20.19 11.87 8.54
N ARG A 328 19.14 12.23 7.79
CA ARG A 328 17.76 12.10 8.29
C ARG A 328 17.34 10.64 8.45
N ALA A 329 17.80 9.74 7.59
CA ALA A 329 17.57 8.31 7.74
C ALA A 329 18.17 7.77 9.06
N VAL A 330 19.40 8.16 9.39
CA VAL A 330 20.06 7.76 10.65
C VAL A 330 19.33 8.31 11.88
N GLU A 331 18.79 9.53 11.83
CA GLU A 331 17.96 10.09 12.91
C GLU A 331 16.69 9.23 13.12
N VAL A 332 15.98 8.91 12.04
CA VAL A 332 14.80 8.03 12.08
C VAL A 332 15.15 6.64 12.63
N PHE A 333 16.28 6.07 12.23
CA PHE A 333 16.77 4.80 12.78
C PHE A 333 17.04 4.86 14.28
N GLY A 334 17.52 6.00 14.78
CA GLY A 334 17.71 6.27 16.20
C GLY A 334 16.40 6.19 16.98
N VAL A 335 15.34 6.82 16.48
CA VAL A 335 14.00 6.78 17.08
C VAL A 335 13.48 5.33 17.14
N TRP A 336 13.51 4.62 16.02
CA TRP A 336 13.08 3.22 15.95
C TRP A 336 13.89 2.30 16.88
N SER A 337 15.21 2.47 16.91
CA SER A 337 16.10 1.69 17.78
C SER A 337 15.81 1.94 19.27
N GLY A 338 15.42 3.16 19.64
CA GLY A 338 14.98 3.49 21.01
C GLY A 338 13.73 2.70 21.41
N VAL A 339 12.71 2.72 20.54
CA VAL A 339 11.45 2.00 20.76
C VAL A 339 11.66 0.49 20.82
N PHE A 340 12.46 -0.06 19.90
CA PHE A 340 12.77 -1.50 19.78
C PHE A 340 13.97 -1.95 20.63
N SER A 341 14.45 -1.13 21.58
CA SER A 341 15.67 -1.42 22.35
C SER A 341 15.69 -2.75 23.12
N GLN A 342 14.52 -3.32 23.42
CA GLN A 342 14.38 -4.62 24.09
C GLN A 342 14.19 -5.80 23.13
N GLU A 343 13.97 -5.53 21.84
CA GLU A 343 13.72 -6.50 20.76
C GLU A 343 14.46 -6.08 19.47
N PRO A 344 15.76 -5.72 19.53
CA PRO A 344 16.46 -5.12 18.39
C PRO A 344 16.55 -6.06 17.18
N GLU A 345 16.46 -7.38 17.38
CA GLU A 345 16.44 -8.39 16.33
C GLU A 345 15.20 -8.32 15.42
N ARG A 346 14.13 -7.66 15.86
CA ARG A 346 12.93 -7.44 15.04
C ARG A 346 13.11 -6.28 14.07
N LEU A 347 14.08 -5.40 14.26
CA LEU A 347 14.23 -4.18 13.47
C LEU A 347 15.31 -4.35 12.38
N VAL A 348 14.99 -3.92 11.16
CA VAL A 348 15.92 -3.82 10.03
C VAL A 348 15.92 -2.39 9.51
N ARG A 349 17.02 -1.66 9.72
CA ARG A 349 17.20 -0.28 9.28
C ARG A 349 17.77 -0.25 7.86
N VAL A 350 17.04 0.35 6.91
CA VAL A 350 17.38 0.26 5.48
C VAL A 350 17.74 1.62 4.90
N LEU A 351 18.98 1.75 4.42
CA LEU A 351 19.37 2.85 3.54
C LEU A 351 19.09 2.48 2.08
N ALA A 352 18.59 3.41 1.28
CA ALA A 352 18.18 3.15 -0.09
C ALA A 352 18.90 4.07 -1.10
N GLY A 353 19.25 3.53 -2.26
CA GLY A 353 19.89 4.28 -3.36
C GLY A 353 19.41 3.84 -4.73
N GLN A 354 20.07 4.37 -5.77
CA GLN A 354 19.72 4.12 -7.17
C GLN A 354 20.49 2.90 -7.72
N SER A 355 19.79 1.91 -8.25
CA SER A 355 20.39 0.67 -8.76
C SER A 355 21.42 0.93 -9.88
N VAL A 356 21.02 1.67 -10.92
CA VAL A 356 21.87 1.92 -12.11
C VAL A 356 22.97 2.95 -11.88
N ASN A 357 23.03 3.57 -10.70
CA ASN A 357 24.05 4.54 -10.31
C ASN A 357 24.56 4.27 -8.89
N PRO A 358 25.44 3.27 -8.69
CA PRO A 358 25.95 2.88 -7.38
C PRO A 358 26.68 4.00 -6.62
N TRP A 359 27.13 5.05 -7.32
CA TRP A 359 27.69 6.24 -6.68
C TRP A 359 26.70 6.91 -5.72
N THR A 360 25.39 6.85 -5.98
CA THR A 360 24.37 7.34 -5.04
C THR A 360 24.46 6.61 -3.70
N GLY A 361 24.53 5.28 -3.74
CA GLY A 361 24.75 4.43 -2.57
C GLY A 361 26.06 4.74 -1.87
N GLN A 362 27.14 4.95 -2.62
CA GLN A 362 28.44 5.31 -2.03
C GLN A 362 28.34 6.61 -1.23
N VAL A 363 27.76 7.66 -1.80
CA VAL A 363 27.61 8.95 -1.10
C VAL A 363 26.73 8.81 0.15
N ILE A 364 25.61 8.08 0.04
CA ILE A 364 24.68 7.88 1.15
C ILE A 364 25.33 7.11 2.29
N LEU A 365 25.94 5.96 1.97
CA LEU A 365 26.54 5.06 2.96
C LEU A 365 27.72 5.72 3.67
N GLU A 366 28.58 6.45 2.93
CA GLU A 366 29.82 7.03 3.48
C GLU A 366 29.63 8.37 4.18
N HIS A 367 28.51 9.07 3.92
CA HIS A 367 28.23 10.34 4.60
C HIS A 367 28.01 10.09 6.10
N ASP A 368 28.86 10.72 6.92
CA ASP A 368 28.90 10.58 8.38
C ASP A 368 28.91 9.10 8.87
N ASP A 369 29.51 8.19 8.08
CA ASP A 369 29.54 6.74 8.35
C ASP A 369 28.14 6.12 8.60
N ALA A 370 27.11 6.61 7.91
CA ALA A 370 25.73 6.15 8.07
C ALA A 370 25.55 4.63 7.92
N TRP A 371 26.42 3.98 7.14
CA TRP A 371 26.47 2.52 7.01
C TRP A 371 26.60 1.77 8.36
N GLN A 372 27.18 2.38 9.40
CA GLN A 372 27.31 1.78 10.74
C GLN A 372 25.99 1.77 11.53
N GLN A 373 24.99 2.53 11.06
CA GLN A 373 23.68 2.68 11.71
C GLN A 373 22.56 1.97 10.94
N ALA A 374 22.89 1.30 9.83
CA ALA A 374 21.97 0.54 9.00
C ALA A 374 22.22 -0.96 9.16
N ASP A 375 21.19 -1.76 8.89
CA ASP A 375 21.27 -3.23 8.85
C ASP A 375 21.23 -3.75 7.41
N ALA A 376 20.81 -2.93 6.45
CA ALA A 376 20.77 -3.27 5.03
C ALA A 376 20.91 -2.04 4.13
N TYR A 377 21.32 -2.28 2.88
CA TYR A 377 21.26 -1.31 1.80
C TYR A 377 20.33 -1.82 0.69
N ALA A 378 19.50 -0.97 0.12
CA ALA A 378 18.49 -1.37 -0.86
C ALA A 378 18.52 -0.54 -2.15
N VAL A 379 18.16 -1.16 -3.28
CA VAL A 379 18.08 -0.53 -4.61
C VAL A 379 16.83 -0.96 -5.38
N ALA A 380 16.50 -0.28 -6.48
CA ALA A 380 15.40 -0.61 -7.40
C ALA A 380 15.90 -1.20 -8.73
N PRO A 381 16.17 -2.51 -8.86
CA PRO A 381 16.57 -3.10 -10.13
C PRO A 381 15.39 -3.33 -11.07
N TYR A 382 15.35 -2.55 -12.16
CA TYR A 382 14.43 -2.75 -13.27
C TYR A 382 15.18 -3.01 -14.57
N PHE A 383 14.77 -4.05 -15.31
CA PHE A 383 15.21 -4.26 -16.68
C PHE A 383 14.20 -3.64 -17.68
N GLY A 384 14.67 -3.28 -18.87
CA GLY A 384 13.85 -2.76 -19.97
C GLY A 384 13.69 -1.23 -20.02
N ALA A 385 14.05 -0.51 -18.95
CA ALA A 385 13.79 0.93 -18.80
C ALA A 385 14.27 1.80 -19.98
N THR A 386 15.41 1.44 -20.59
CA THR A 386 15.99 2.22 -21.69
C THR A 386 15.24 2.06 -23.00
N LEU A 387 14.43 1.02 -23.19
CA LEU A 387 13.73 0.75 -24.46
C LEU A 387 12.64 1.78 -24.76
N GLY A 388 12.02 2.36 -23.72
CA GLY A 388 11.01 3.41 -23.86
C GLY A 388 11.57 4.84 -23.85
N SER A 389 12.90 5.01 -23.75
CA SER A 389 13.54 6.33 -23.68
C SER A 389 13.41 7.13 -24.99
N PRO A 390 13.46 8.48 -24.92
CA PRO A 390 13.49 9.35 -26.10
C PRO A 390 14.52 8.94 -27.16
N GLU A 391 15.66 8.42 -26.72
CA GLU A 391 16.78 8.03 -27.57
C GLU A 391 16.53 6.72 -28.32
N ASN A 392 15.77 5.78 -27.74
CA ASN A 392 15.68 4.40 -28.24
C ASN A 392 14.30 4.02 -28.81
N ALA A 393 13.21 4.63 -28.34
CA ALA A 393 11.86 4.15 -28.61
C ALA A 393 11.50 4.08 -30.11
N ALA A 394 11.96 5.04 -30.93
CA ALA A 394 11.78 5.01 -32.38
C ALA A 394 12.43 3.77 -33.02
N GLY A 395 13.64 3.42 -32.57
CA GLY A 395 14.36 2.23 -33.05
C GLY A 395 13.71 0.94 -32.59
N VAL A 396 13.21 0.91 -31.35
CA VAL A 396 12.49 -0.24 -30.78
C VAL A 396 11.26 -0.59 -31.61
N LEU A 397 10.50 0.40 -32.08
CA LEU A 397 9.34 0.17 -32.95
C LEU A 397 9.68 -0.40 -34.34
N GLN A 398 10.95 -0.37 -34.74
CA GLN A 398 11.43 -0.94 -36.01
C GLN A 398 12.08 -2.33 -35.84
N MET A 399 12.25 -2.80 -34.60
CA MET A 399 12.84 -4.11 -34.32
C MET A 399 11.92 -5.24 -34.78
N SER A 400 12.51 -6.31 -35.31
CA SER A 400 11.83 -7.59 -35.36
C SER A 400 11.57 -8.12 -33.94
N SER A 401 10.64 -9.08 -33.83
CA SER A 401 10.36 -9.75 -32.54
C SER A 401 11.63 -10.28 -31.87
N GLU A 402 12.52 -10.94 -32.62
CA GLU A 402 13.75 -11.50 -32.04
C GLU A 402 14.76 -10.43 -31.61
N GLU A 403 14.87 -9.33 -32.34
CA GLU A 403 15.73 -8.21 -31.93
C GLU A 403 15.20 -7.54 -30.65
N PHE A 404 13.88 -7.37 -30.55
CA PHE A 404 13.24 -6.81 -29.35
C PHE A 404 13.47 -7.69 -28.12
N TRP A 405 13.25 -9.00 -28.23
CA TRP A 405 13.46 -9.91 -27.11
C TRP A 405 14.95 -10.05 -26.75
N LYS A 406 15.85 -10.03 -27.74
CA LYS A 406 17.28 -9.95 -27.47
C LYS A 406 17.65 -8.66 -26.71
N ALA A 407 17.05 -7.51 -27.05
CA ALA A 407 17.31 -6.27 -26.34
C ALA A 407 16.83 -6.32 -24.88
N LEU A 408 15.74 -7.02 -24.60
CA LEU A 408 15.29 -7.30 -23.23
C LEU A 408 16.26 -8.22 -22.48
N ASP A 409 16.74 -9.29 -23.12
CA ASP A 409 17.74 -10.18 -22.55
C ASP A 409 19.04 -9.43 -22.21
N ASP A 410 19.52 -8.58 -23.12
CA ASP A 410 20.70 -7.73 -22.90
C ASP A 410 20.45 -6.72 -21.76
N SER A 411 19.21 -6.23 -21.62
CA SER A 411 18.85 -5.35 -20.51
C SER A 411 18.80 -6.07 -19.16
N VAL A 412 18.46 -7.36 -19.11
CA VAL A 412 18.57 -8.16 -17.89
C VAL A 412 20.04 -8.31 -17.49
N ASP A 413 20.95 -8.58 -18.42
CA ASP A 413 22.39 -8.63 -18.14
C ASP A 413 22.90 -7.30 -17.57
N PHE A 414 22.61 -6.19 -18.23
CA PHE A 414 23.00 -4.86 -17.75
C PHE A 414 22.48 -4.60 -16.33
N THR A 415 21.24 -4.98 -16.05
CA THR A 415 20.64 -4.80 -14.71
C THR A 415 21.37 -5.63 -13.67
N LEU A 416 21.68 -6.90 -13.98
CA LEU A 416 22.41 -7.80 -13.08
C LEU A 416 23.85 -7.36 -12.84
N ASP A 417 24.53 -6.78 -13.84
CA ASP A 417 25.86 -6.17 -13.66
C ASP A 417 25.79 -5.04 -12.63
N LYS A 418 24.75 -4.19 -12.70
CA LYS A 418 24.53 -3.13 -11.70
C LYS A 418 24.15 -3.67 -10.32
N VAL A 419 23.44 -4.80 -10.26
CA VAL A 419 23.21 -5.50 -8.98
C VAL A 419 24.55 -5.93 -8.38
N VAL A 420 25.45 -6.54 -9.15
CA VAL A 420 26.78 -6.97 -8.65
C VAL A 420 27.63 -5.80 -8.16
N GLU A 421 27.59 -4.64 -8.85
CA GLU A 421 28.25 -3.41 -8.38
C GLU A 421 27.71 -2.97 -7.00
N ASN A 422 26.38 -2.99 -6.81
CA ASN A 422 25.75 -2.64 -5.53
C ASN A 422 25.98 -3.69 -4.43
N VAL A 423 26.03 -4.99 -4.76
CA VAL A 423 26.41 -6.05 -3.81
C VAL A 423 27.84 -5.81 -3.33
N THR A 424 28.75 -5.50 -4.25
CA THR A 424 30.15 -5.22 -3.92
C THR A 424 30.27 -4.01 -2.99
N LEU A 425 29.56 -2.93 -3.31
CA LEU A 425 29.54 -1.71 -2.50
C LEU A 425 29.01 -1.95 -1.08
N SER A 426 27.84 -2.59 -0.95
CA SER A 426 27.18 -2.83 0.35
C SER A 426 27.93 -3.86 1.19
N SER A 427 28.39 -4.95 0.58
CA SER A 427 29.16 -6.00 1.28
C SER A 427 30.50 -5.49 1.80
N ALA A 428 31.13 -4.52 1.12
CA ALA A 428 32.34 -3.86 1.62
C ALA A 428 32.11 -3.07 2.93
N LYS A 429 30.85 -2.77 3.27
CA LYS A 429 30.42 -2.16 4.54
C LYS A 429 29.74 -3.16 5.48
N GLY A 430 29.72 -4.45 5.14
CA GLY A 430 29.06 -5.50 5.93
C GLY A 430 27.53 -5.49 5.86
N LEU A 431 26.95 -4.81 4.87
CA LEU A 431 25.50 -4.72 4.69
C LEU A 431 25.03 -5.66 3.57
N PRO A 432 23.94 -6.42 3.76
CA PRO A 432 23.29 -7.13 2.67
C PRO A 432 22.63 -6.15 1.69
N LEU A 433 22.59 -6.53 0.41
CA LEU A 433 21.83 -5.81 -0.62
C LEU A 433 20.40 -6.36 -0.69
N LEU A 434 19.41 -5.48 -0.56
CA LEU A 434 17.99 -5.78 -0.79
C LEU A 434 17.49 -5.08 -2.06
N ALA A 435 16.34 -5.50 -2.57
CA ALA A 435 15.55 -4.70 -3.50
C ALA A 435 14.29 -4.17 -2.81
N TYR A 436 14.11 -2.84 -2.76
CA TYR A 436 12.85 -2.24 -2.26
C TYR A 436 11.73 -2.31 -3.30
N GLU A 437 12.10 -2.42 -4.57
CA GLU A 437 11.20 -2.71 -5.69
C GLU A 437 12.00 -3.35 -6.82
N ALA A 438 11.39 -4.24 -7.61
CA ALA A 438 12.08 -4.91 -8.70
C ALA A 438 11.10 -5.40 -9.76
N GLY A 439 11.61 -5.55 -10.98
CA GLY A 439 10.88 -6.18 -12.08
C GLY A 439 11.26 -5.61 -13.43
N GLN A 440 10.26 -5.41 -14.27
CA GLN A 440 10.40 -4.85 -15.61
C GLN A 440 9.96 -3.38 -15.63
N HIS A 441 10.55 -2.57 -16.50
CA HIS A 441 10.15 -1.20 -16.79
C HIS A 441 10.02 -0.98 -18.30
N LEU A 442 8.89 -1.41 -18.85
CA LEU A 442 8.49 -1.19 -20.24
C LEU A 442 7.35 -0.18 -20.26
N ALA A 443 7.73 1.10 -20.35
CA ALA A 443 6.83 2.23 -20.48
C ALA A 443 7.49 3.29 -21.38
N GLY A 444 6.69 4.04 -22.14
CA GLY A 444 7.20 5.18 -22.91
C GLY A 444 7.60 6.34 -22.01
N ILE A 445 8.75 6.96 -22.25
CA ILE A 445 9.29 8.06 -21.43
C ILE A 445 9.21 9.38 -22.20
N GLY A 446 8.80 10.44 -21.51
CA GLY A 446 8.68 11.78 -22.09
C GLY A 446 7.67 11.82 -23.23
N ALA A 447 8.09 12.24 -24.43
CA ALA A 447 7.19 12.32 -25.59
C ALA A 447 6.60 10.97 -26.01
N TRP A 448 7.29 9.86 -25.73
CA TRP A 448 6.86 8.50 -26.10
C TRP A 448 5.79 7.91 -25.20
N GLN A 449 5.52 8.53 -24.05
CA GLN A 449 4.51 8.08 -23.09
C GLN A 449 3.09 8.03 -23.70
N ASN A 450 2.82 8.82 -24.74
CA ASN A 450 1.51 8.83 -25.42
C ASN A 450 1.56 8.12 -26.79
N ASP A 451 2.62 7.37 -27.09
CA ASP A 451 2.69 6.56 -28.31
C ASP A 451 1.95 5.23 -28.11
N GLN A 452 0.85 5.05 -28.85
CA GLN A 452 0.00 3.87 -28.72
C GLN A 452 0.69 2.60 -29.22
N ALA A 453 1.49 2.68 -30.30
CA ALA A 453 2.15 1.51 -30.86
C ALA A 453 3.22 0.97 -29.89
N LEU A 454 3.95 1.86 -29.23
CA LEU A 454 4.91 1.49 -28.20
C LEU A 454 4.21 0.90 -26.98
N THR A 455 3.09 1.50 -26.56
CA THR A 455 2.27 0.98 -25.47
C THR A 455 1.79 -0.44 -25.79
N ASP A 456 1.21 -0.67 -26.98
CA ASP A 456 0.70 -1.98 -27.39
C ASP A 456 1.82 -3.02 -27.47
N LEU A 457 3.00 -2.65 -27.97
CA LEU A 457 4.18 -3.53 -28.00
C LEU A 457 4.58 -3.96 -26.58
N PHE A 458 4.67 -3.02 -25.64
CA PHE A 458 5.08 -3.29 -24.27
C PHE A 458 4.04 -4.07 -23.46
N VAL A 459 2.75 -3.77 -23.64
CA VAL A 459 1.64 -4.56 -23.06
C VAL A 459 1.67 -5.98 -23.62
N GLY A 460 1.83 -6.14 -24.95
CA GLY A 460 1.94 -7.44 -25.59
C GLY A 460 3.15 -8.25 -25.10
N ALA A 461 4.29 -7.60 -24.88
CA ALA A 461 5.47 -8.22 -24.31
C ALA A 461 5.20 -8.75 -22.88
N ASN A 462 4.54 -7.94 -22.03
CA ASN A 462 4.22 -8.35 -20.66
C ASN A 462 3.25 -9.55 -20.56
N ARG A 463 2.38 -9.72 -21.57
CA ARG A 463 1.46 -10.87 -21.68
C ARG A 463 2.09 -12.12 -22.32
N SER A 464 3.34 -12.06 -22.76
CA SER A 464 4.03 -13.18 -23.39
C SER A 464 4.68 -14.11 -22.37
N ASP A 465 4.68 -15.42 -22.63
CA ASP A 465 5.45 -16.40 -21.86
C ASP A 465 6.96 -16.10 -21.84
N ARG A 466 7.50 -15.41 -22.86
CA ARG A 466 8.90 -14.95 -22.88
C ARG A 466 9.20 -13.95 -21.77
N MET A 467 8.22 -13.15 -21.33
CA MET A 467 8.38 -12.29 -20.15
C MET A 467 8.52 -13.11 -18.88
N GLY A 468 7.76 -14.21 -18.75
CA GLY A 468 7.94 -15.15 -17.64
C GLY A 468 9.36 -15.73 -17.60
N ALA A 469 9.92 -16.11 -18.75
CA ALA A 469 11.29 -16.59 -18.84
C ALA A 469 12.33 -15.53 -18.44
N LEU A 470 12.14 -14.26 -18.83
CA LEU A 470 13.00 -13.15 -18.40
C LEU A 470 12.93 -12.93 -16.88
N TYR A 471 11.75 -12.99 -16.28
CA TYR A 471 11.59 -12.92 -14.82
C TYR A 471 12.33 -14.05 -14.13
N THR A 472 12.21 -15.30 -14.58
CA THR A 472 12.96 -16.44 -14.02
C THR A 472 14.46 -16.16 -14.05
N ARG A 473 15.00 -15.75 -15.22
CA ARG A 473 16.43 -15.44 -15.37
C ARG A 473 16.87 -14.28 -14.48
N PHE A 474 16.07 -13.23 -14.39
CA PHE A 474 16.36 -12.07 -13.54
C PHE A 474 16.38 -12.46 -12.05
N LEU A 475 15.40 -13.23 -11.58
CA LEU A 475 15.32 -13.73 -10.20
C LEU A 475 16.49 -14.67 -9.86
N GLU A 476 16.84 -15.58 -10.76
CA GLU A 476 18.02 -16.44 -10.60
C GLU A 476 19.32 -15.65 -10.58
N GLY A 477 19.47 -14.66 -11.47
CA GLY A 477 20.61 -13.76 -11.50
C GLY A 477 20.76 -12.95 -10.22
N TRP A 478 19.65 -12.41 -9.71
CA TRP A 478 19.62 -11.72 -8.42
C TRP A 478 20.13 -12.61 -7.29
N ARG A 479 19.56 -13.82 -7.15
CA ARG A 479 20.02 -14.80 -6.15
C ARG A 479 21.49 -15.14 -6.30
N ASN A 480 21.95 -15.41 -7.53
CA ASN A 480 23.32 -15.81 -7.82
C ASN A 480 24.34 -14.69 -7.60
N SER A 481 23.90 -13.42 -7.61
CA SER A 481 24.76 -12.27 -7.29
C SER A 481 25.15 -12.19 -5.81
N GLY A 482 24.48 -12.93 -4.93
CA GLY A 482 24.64 -12.83 -3.48
C GLY A 482 23.78 -11.75 -2.83
N ALA A 483 22.86 -11.14 -3.57
CA ALA A 483 21.84 -10.26 -3.00
C ALA A 483 20.80 -11.05 -2.18
N HIS A 484 20.17 -10.38 -1.23
CA HIS A 484 19.25 -10.96 -0.26
C HIS A 484 17.78 -10.73 -0.71
N GLU A 485 16.90 -10.29 0.19
CA GLU A 485 15.46 -10.20 -0.07
C GLU A 485 15.13 -9.23 -1.21
N MET A 486 14.19 -9.64 -2.06
CA MET A 486 13.66 -8.83 -3.16
C MET A 486 12.17 -8.59 -2.95
N PHE A 487 11.81 -7.30 -2.88
CA PHE A 487 10.43 -6.85 -2.97
C PHE A 487 10.13 -6.58 -4.44
N LEU A 488 9.28 -7.41 -5.05
CA LEU A 488 8.76 -7.14 -6.38
C LEU A 488 7.83 -5.93 -6.31
N TRP A 489 7.77 -5.14 -7.40
CA TRP A 489 7.04 -3.87 -7.38
C TRP A 489 5.57 -4.03 -6.97
N ASN A 490 4.64 -4.47 -7.81
CA ASN A 490 3.22 -4.53 -7.40
C ASN A 490 2.58 -5.90 -7.62
N LEU A 491 1.72 -6.31 -6.68
CA LEU A 491 0.93 -7.55 -6.79
C LEU A 491 0.02 -7.53 -8.02
N ALA A 492 -0.85 -6.51 -8.13
CA ALA A 492 -1.85 -6.40 -9.19
C ALA A 492 -2.01 -4.95 -9.65
N ASP A 493 -1.82 -4.69 -10.95
CA ASP A 493 -1.99 -3.36 -11.54
C ASP A 493 -2.27 -3.49 -13.05
N GLU A 494 -3.18 -2.67 -13.57
CA GLU A 494 -3.59 -2.77 -14.96
C GLU A 494 -2.55 -2.18 -15.93
N PRO A 495 -2.32 -2.82 -17.09
CA PRO A 495 -1.49 -2.24 -18.12
C PRO A 495 -2.05 -0.91 -18.63
N SER A 496 -1.20 0.10 -18.72
CA SER A 496 -1.52 1.40 -19.29
C SER A 496 -0.35 1.97 -20.07
N LYS A 497 -0.54 3.16 -20.66
CA LYS A 497 0.55 3.93 -21.27
C LYS A 497 1.68 4.29 -20.29
N PHE A 498 1.39 4.23 -18.99
CA PHE A 498 2.35 4.49 -17.92
C PHE A 498 3.14 3.24 -17.50
N GLY A 499 2.84 2.07 -18.06
CA GLY A 499 3.54 0.82 -17.80
C GLY A 499 2.62 -0.36 -17.53
N SER A 500 3.21 -1.55 -17.36
CA SER A 500 2.52 -2.82 -17.08
C SER A 500 3.11 -3.44 -15.81
N TRP A 501 2.86 -2.81 -14.68
CA TRP A 501 3.65 -2.98 -13.46
C TRP A 501 3.33 -4.26 -12.70
N GLY A 502 2.05 -4.55 -12.47
CA GLY A 502 1.60 -5.62 -11.58
C GLY A 502 1.99 -7.02 -12.03
N LEU A 503 2.32 -7.92 -11.10
CA LEU A 503 2.54 -9.34 -11.40
C LEU A 503 1.28 -9.97 -12.01
N LEU A 504 0.11 -9.50 -11.56
CA LEU A 504 -1.21 -9.70 -12.13
C LEU A 504 -1.70 -8.36 -12.74
N GLU A 505 -2.61 -8.44 -13.70
CA GLU A 505 -3.32 -7.25 -14.21
C GLU A 505 -4.49 -6.83 -13.31
N ARG A 506 -5.03 -7.77 -12.51
CA ARG A 506 -6.10 -7.56 -11.52
C ARG A 506 -6.21 -8.72 -10.54
N SER A 507 -6.78 -8.50 -9.35
CA SER A 507 -6.93 -9.54 -8.32
C SER A 507 -7.88 -10.68 -8.71
N THR A 508 -8.76 -10.44 -9.68
CA THR A 508 -9.69 -11.42 -10.25
C THR A 508 -9.07 -12.26 -11.38
N GLN A 509 -7.87 -11.92 -11.85
CA GLN A 509 -7.18 -12.68 -12.89
C GLN A 509 -6.82 -14.09 -12.39
N ASP A 510 -6.90 -15.07 -13.28
CA ASP A 510 -6.34 -16.39 -13.04
C ASP A 510 -4.79 -16.28 -12.92
N PRO A 511 -4.18 -16.67 -11.79
CA PRO A 511 -2.74 -16.66 -11.59
C PRO A 511 -1.98 -17.43 -12.67
N ASP A 512 -2.60 -18.47 -13.22
CA ASP A 512 -1.99 -19.32 -14.24
C ASP A 512 -2.05 -18.69 -15.64
N GLU A 513 -2.70 -17.53 -15.80
CA GLU A 513 -2.69 -16.75 -17.03
C GLU A 513 -1.68 -15.59 -17.00
N ALA A 514 -1.07 -15.30 -15.84
CA ALA A 514 -0.16 -14.16 -15.64
C ALA A 514 1.31 -14.59 -15.72
N PRO A 515 2.05 -14.33 -16.83
CA PRO A 515 3.40 -14.88 -17.02
C PRO A 515 4.40 -14.47 -15.94
N LYS A 516 4.32 -13.24 -15.46
CA LYS A 516 5.18 -12.72 -14.39
C LYS A 516 4.89 -13.42 -13.06
N PHE A 517 3.62 -13.50 -12.66
CA PHE A 517 3.24 -14.16 -11.42
C PHE A 517 3.56 -15.66 -11.43
N ARG A 518 3.34 -16.36 -12.56
CA ARG A 518 3.77 -17.76 -12.71
C ARG A 518 5.27 -17.95 -12.50
N ALA A 519 6.10 -17.08 -13.08
CA ALA A 519 7.55 -17.15 -12.90
C ALA A 519 7.96 -16.96 -11.43
N VAL A 520 7.32 -16.02 -10.73
CA VAL A 520 7.54 -15.75 -9.30
C VAL A 520 7.14 -16.95 -8.43
N ARG A 521 5.97 -17.56 -8.68
CA ARG A 521 5.53 -18.77 -7.96
C ARG A 521 6.44 -19.97 -8.23
N LEU A 522 6.83 -20.17 -9.49
CA LEU A 522 7.75 -21.24 -9.88
C LEU A 522 9.09 -21.07 -9.16
N PHE A 523 9.68 -19.88 -9.21
CA PHE A 523 10.92 -19.56 -8.51
C PHE A 523 10.79 -19.81 -6.99
N SER A 524 9.70 -19.35 -6.38
CA SER A 524 9.45 -19.54 -4.94
C SER A 524 9.30 -21.02 -4.56
N SER A 525 8.65 -21.82 -5.41
CA SER A 525 8.50 -23.27 -5.17
C SER A 525 9.81 -24.06 -5.26
N GLN A 526 10.80 -23.52 -5.97
CA GLN A 526 12.10 -24.17 -6.22
C GLN A 526 13.20 -23.71 -5.27
N ASN A 527 12.95 -22.66 -4.48
CA ASN A 527 13.97 -22.00 -3.67
C ASN A 527 13.44 -21.67 -2.29
N SER A 528 14.12 -22.16 -1.25
CA SER A 528 13.98 -21.61 0.10
C SER A 528 14.71 -20.27 0.21
N PRO A 529 14.42 -19.44 1.24
CA PRO A 529 15.26 -18.28 1.58
C PRO A 529 16.75 -18.69 1.59
N TRP A 530 17.60 -17.94 0.89
CA TRP A 530 19.01 -18.27 0.67
C TRP A 530 19.99 -17.37 1.42
N TRP A 531 19.46 -16.46 2.24
CA TRP A 531 20.20 -15.53 3.08
C TRP A 531 20.08 -15.90 4.56
#